data_AF-A0A960Y672-F1
#
_entry.id   AF-A0A960Y672-F1
#
_cell.length_a   1.000
_cell.length_b   1.000
_cell.length_c   1.000
_cell.angle_alpha   90.00
_cell.angle_beta   90.00
_cell.angle_gamma   90.00
#
_symmetry.space_group_name_H-M   'P 1'
#
loop_
_entity.id
_entity.type
_entity.pdbx_description
1 polymer ?
#
loop_
_entity_poly.entity_id
_entity_poly.type
_entity_poly.pdbx_seq_one_letter_code
_entity_poly.pdbx_strand_id
1 'polypeptide(L)' 'MIELNLDGLVGPTHHYGGLSRGNRASEEHEGEVSNPKAAALEGIAKMRTLVERGYPQ' A
#
# COMPACT_ATOMS: atom_id res chain seq x y z
N MET A 1 -0.34 26.22 8.80
CA MET A 1 -1.05 24.99 8.36
C MET A 1 -0.01 23.89 8.30
N ILE A 2 -0.31 22.70 8.83
CA ILE A 2 0.59 21.55 8.83
C ILE A 2 0.11 20.59 7.74
N GLU A 3 1.03 19.98 6.99
CA GLU A 3 0.70 18.90 6.07
C GLU A 3 0.49 17.60 6.85
N LEU A 4 -0.68 16.97 6.66
CA LEU A 4 -1.04 15.70 7.28
C LEU A 4 -1.01 14.62 6.20
N ASN A 5 -0.19 13.59 6.41
CA ASN A 5 -0.25 12.39 5.59
C ASN A 5 -1.48 11.58 6.02
N LEU A 6 -2.21 11.03 5.05
CA LEU A 6 -3.35 10.16 5.29
C LEU A 6 -3.19 8.91 4.44
N ASP A 7 -2.75 7.84 5.08
CA ASP A 7 -2.43 6.60 4.42
C ASP A 7 -3.64 5.65 4.33
N GLY A 8 -3.79 4.97 3.20
CA GLY A 8 -4.75 3.87 3.06
C GLY A 8 -4.22 2.59 3.71
N LEU A 9 -5.02 1.97 4.60
CA LEU A 9 -4.73 0.64 5.11
C LEU A 9 -5.10 -0.43 4.07
N VAL A 10 -4.12 -1.24 3.67
CA VAL A 10 -4.35 -2.33 2.71
C VAL A 10 -5.36 -3.34 3.28
N GLY A 11 -6.41 -3.61 2.51
CA GLY A 11 -7.49 -4.52 2.91
C GLY A 11 -7.14 -6.01 2.76
N PRO A 12 -7.93 -6.90 3.39
CA PRO A 12 -7.69 -8.35 3.36
C PRO A 12 -7.90 -8.98 1.97
N THR A 13 -8.57 -8.28 1.06
CA THR A 13 -8.83 -8.71 -0.32
C THR A 13 -7.78 -8.20 -1.31
N HIS A 14 -6.65 -7.68 -0.84
CA HIS A 14 -5.54 -7.28 -1.71
C HIS A 14 -5.10 -8.45 -2.61
N HIS A 15 -5.08 -8.24 -3.92
CA HIS A 15 -4.72 -9.23 -4.93
C HIS A 15 -4.24 -8.54 -6.21
N TYR A 16 -3.56 -9.30 -7.08
CA TYR A 16 -3.09 -8.84 -8.39
C TYR A 16 -4.06 -9.25 -9.49
N GLY A 17 -5.10 -8.44 -9.72
CA GLY A 17 -6.19 -8.78 -10.64
C GLY A 17 -6.01 -8.35 -12.10
N GLY A 18 -4.93 -7.67 -12.49
CA GLY A 18 -4.77 -7.22 -13.89
C GLY A 18 -5.76 -6.14 -14.35
N LEU A 19 -6.58 -5.57 -13.45
CA LEU A 19 -7.79 -4.83 -13.82
C LEU A 19 -7.55 -3.40 -14.36
N SER A 20 -6.32 -2.89 -14.27
CA SER A 20 -5.99 -1.50 -14.62
C SER A 20 -5.24 -1.41 -15.95
N ARG A 21 -5.99 -1.36 -17.06
CA ARG A 21 -5.40 -1.23 -18.41
C ARG A 21 -4.49 0.00 -18.52
N GLY A 22 -3.28 -0.20 -19.02
CA GLY A 22 -2.24 0.84 -19.13
C GLY A 22 -1.40 1.04 -17.87
N ASN A 23 -1.74 0.39 -16.75
CA ASN A 23 -0.86 0.28 -15.60
C ASN A 23 0.02 -0.97 -15.76
N ARG A 24 1.26 -0.76 -16.22
CA ARG A 24 2.23 -1.84 -16.47
C ARG A 24 2.39 -2.77 -15.26
N ALA A 25 2.44 -2.24 -14.04
CA ALA A 25 2.59 -3.06 -12.84
C ALA A 25 1.36 -3.93 -12.56
N SER A 26 0.15 -3.42 -12.84
CA SER A 26 -1.08 -4.21 -12.70
C SER A 26 -1.13 -5.35 -13.70
N GLU A 27 -0.71 -5.10 -14.95
CA GLU A 27 -0.73 -6.06 -16.05
C GLU A 27 0.39 -7.11 -15.90
N GLU A 28 1.60 -6.71 -15.52
CA GLU A 28 2.76 -7.60 -15.39
C GLU A 28 2.62 -8.63 -14.26
N HIS A 29 1.94 -8.28 -13.17
CA HIS A 29 1.78 -9.16 -11.99
C HIS A 29 0.40 -9.85 -11.95
N GLU A 30 -0.40 -9.78 -13.03
CA GLU A 30 -1.73 -10.37 -13.06
C GLU A 30 -1.71 -11.87 -12.72
N GLY A 31 -2.56 -12.27 -11.78
CA GLY A 31 -2.72 -13.67 -11.36
C GLY A 31 -1.63 -14.18 -10.41
N GLU A 32 -0.63 -13.37 -10.08
CA GLU A 32 0.36 -13.72 -9.07
C GLU A 32 -0.25 -13.84 -7.67
N VAL A 33 0.40 -14.63 -6.80
CA VAL A 33 -0.04 -14.80 -5.41
C VAL A 33 0.28 -13.54 -4.61
N SER A 34 -0.76 -12.92 -4.06
CA SER A 34 -0.64 -11.80 -3.14
C SER A 34 -0.49 -12.25 -1.68
N ASN A 35 0.11 -11.40 -0.84
CA ASN A 35 0.14 -11.57 0.61
C ASN A 35 -0.49 -10.33 1.31
N PRO A 36 -1.83 -10.32 1.53
CA PRO A 36 -2.53 -9.16 2.09
C PRO A 36 -2.00 -8.72 3.45
N LYS A 37 -1.62 -9.68 4.30
CA LYS A 37 -1.07 -9.39 5.64
C LYS A 37 0.28 -8.69 5.53
N ALA A 38 1.18 -9.17 4.66
CA ALA A 38 2.47 -8.53 4.45
C ALA A 38 2.29 -7.11 3.90
N ALA A 39 1.44 -6.92 2.89
CA ALA A 39 1.17 -5.60 2.30
C ALA A 39 0.62 -4.60 3.34
N ALA A 40 -0.26 -5.03 4.24
CA ALA A 40 -0.74 -4.19 5.34
C ALA A 40 0.39 -3.83 6.33
N LEU A 41 1.25 -4.80 6.69
CA LEU A 41 2.37 -4.57 7.60
C LEU A 41 3.43 -3.64 7.01
N GLU A 42 3.69 -3.70 5.71
CA GLU A 42 4.56 -2.77 5.00
C GLU A 42 4.02 -1.33 5.06
N GLY A 43 2.71 -1.16 4.82
CA GLY A 43 2.05 0.14 4.97
C GLY A 43 2.17 0.71 6.38
N ILE A 44 1.89 -0.11 7.41
CA ILE A 44 2.02 0.28 8.82
C ILE A 44 3.47 0.64 9.16
N ALA A 45 4.45 -0.13 8.69
CA ALA A 45 5.87 0.16 8.93
C ALA A 45 6.28 1.51 8.35
N LYS A 46 5.78 1.85 7.14
CA LYS A 46 5.98 3.18 6.53
C LYS A 46 5.35 4.29 7.37
N MET A 47 4.08 4.15 7.78
CA MET A 47 3.40 5.13 8.64
C MET A 47 4.18 5.37 9.93
N ARG A 48 4.61 4.30 10.61
CA ARG A 48 5.41 4.39 11.84
C ARG A 48 6.73 5.12 11.63
N THR A 49 7.44 4.83 10.54
CA THR A 49 8.70 5.50 10.20
C THR A 49 8.51 7.01 10.04
N LEU A 50 7.37 7.44 9.48
CA LEU A 50 7.07 8.86 9.30
C LEU A 50 6.75 9.54 10.65
N VAL A 51 5.94 8.90 11.50
CA VAL A 51 5.67 9.36 12.87
C VAL A 51 6.96 9.49 13.67
N GLU A 52 7.83 8.49 13.61
CA GLU A 52 9.14 8.47 14.29
C GLU A 52 10.07 9.61 13.82
N ARG A 53 9.89 10.10 12.60
CA ARG A 53 10.63 11.24 12.03
C ARG A 53 9.93 12.59 12.25
N GLY A 54 8.81 12.61 12.96
CA GLY A 54 8.06 13.83 13.27
C GLY A 54 7.13 14.31 12.16
N TYR A 55 6.89 13.49 11.13
CA TYR A 55 5.88 13.78 10.12
C TYR A 55 4.50 13.35 10.62
N PRO A 56 3.50 14.24 10.63
CA PRO A 56 2.14 13.88 11.01
C PRO A 56 1.55 12.81 10.08
N GLN A 57 0.85 11.86 10.69
CA GLN A 57 0.10 10.77 10.08
C GLN A 57 -1.26 10.63 10.76
#